data_AF-A0A846DZ29-F1
#
_entry.id   AF-A0A846DZ29-F1
#
_cell.length_a   1.000
_cell.length_b   1.000
_cell.length_c   1.000
_cell.angle_alpha   90.00
_cell.angle_beta   90.00
_cell.angle_gamma   90.00
#
_symmetry.space_group_name_H-M   'P 1'
#
loop_
_entity.id
_entity.type
_entity.pdbx_description
1 polymer ?
#
loop_
_entity_poly.entity_id
_entity_poly.type
_entity_poly.pdbx_seq_one_letter_code
_entity_poly.pdbx_strand_id
1 'polypeptide(L)'
;MNIINKLTVGPIVGHADTNHVRIWGRATYQPFESGEPRRAFGAARIRKKDGGGYSLPHIFKMNPNFDMSGVVIFTNLEPDRKYTYQIGWFFSDKELYEIRSSDKFDWYNADQSEFSTA
;
A
#
# COMPACT_ATOMS: atom_id res chain seq x y z
N MET A 1 2.05 -9.76 -14.21
CA MET A 1 2.86 -9.25 -13.08
C MET A 1 2.51 -7.79 -12.93
N ASN A 2 2.06 -7.38 -11.75
CA ASN A 2 1.61 -6.00 -11.52
C ASN A 2 2.80 -5.14 -11.09
N ILE A 3 3.09 -4.08 -11.83
CA ILE A 3 4.15 -3.13 -11.45
C ILE A 3 3.57 -2.17 -10.41
N ILE A 4 4.21 -2.11 -9.24
CA ILE A 4 3.85 -1.17 -8.19
C ILE A 4 4.53 0.17 -8.46
N ASN A 5 3.72 1.16 -8.78
CA ASN A 5 4.16 2.52 -9.02
C ASN A 5 4.34 3.27 -7.70
N LYS A 6 5.26 4.23 -7.70
CA LYS A 6 5.44 5.20 -6.63
C LYS A 6 4.13 5.98 -6.39
N LEU A 7 3.82 6.28 -5.14
CA LEU A 7 2.70 7.15 -4.80
C LEU A 7 2.91 8.55 -5.39
N THR A 8 1.83 9.21 -5.78
CA THR A 8 1.88 10.60 -6.26
C THR A 8 1.96 11.59 -5.10
N VAL A 9 1.42 11.22 -3.94
CA VAL A 9 1.53 11.95 -2.66
C VAL A 9 1.65 10.92 -1.53
N GLY A 10 2.50 11.22 -0.55
CA GLY A 10 2.90 10.28 0.50
C GLY A 10 4.15 9.49 0.14
N PRO A 11 4.43 8.38 0.83
CA PRO A 11 3.62 7.80 1.91
C PRO A 11 3.65 8.62 3.20
N ILE A 12 2.56 8.57 3.96
CA ILE A 12 2.46 9.21 5.29
C ILE A 12 2.13 8.13 6.31
N VAL A 13 2.98 7.99 7.33
CA VAL A 13 2.65 7.22 8.54
C VAL A 13 1.74 8.10 9.39
N GLY A 14 0.48 7.68 9.54
CA GLY A 14 -0.52 8.44 10.28
C GLY A 14 -0.45 8.16 11.77
N HIS A 15 -1.13 7.09 12.20
CA HIS A 15 -1.11 6.61 13.58
C HIS A 15 -0.28 5.34 13.65
N ALA A 16 0.70 5.31 14.53
CA ALA A 16 1.45 4.12 14.94
C ALA A 16 1.33 4.01 16.46
N ASP A 17 0.95 2.84 16.96
CA ASP A 17 0.92 2.54 18.38
C ASP A 17 1.74 1.27 18.67
N THR A 18 1.44 0.61 19.80
CA THR A 18 2.11 -0.60 20.26
C THR A 18 1.98 -1.79 19.30
N ASN A 19 0.89 -1.91 18.54
CA ASN A 19 0.62 -3.11 17.75
C ASN A 19 0.02 -2.87 16.35
N HIS A 20 -0.21 -1.62 15.95
CA HIS A 20 -0.68 -1.32 14.63
C HIS A 20 -0.13 0.00 14.08
N VAL A 21 -0.13 0.09 12.76
CA VAL A 21 0.18 1.32 12.03
C VAL A 21 -0.83 1.55 10.90
N ARG A 22 -1.10 2.82 10.62
CA ARG A 22 -1.83 3.27 9.43
C ARG A 22 -0.89 4.02 8.50
N ILE A 23 -0.88 3.62 7.23
CA ILE A 23 -0.07 4.26 6.19
C ILE A 23 -1.00 4.74 5.09
N TRP A 24 -0.92 6.02 4.76
CA TRP A 24 -1.73 6.68 3.73
C TRP A 24 -0.88 6.96 2.48
N GLY A 25 -1.53 6.94 1.32
CA GLY A 25 -0.92 7.34 0.05
C GLY A 25 -1.95 7.68 -1.01
N ARG A 26 -1.49 8.34 -2.08
CA ARG A 26 -2.30 8.72 -3.25
C ARG A 26 -1.80 8.10 -4.55
N ALA A 27 -2.71 7.60 -5.37
CA ALA A 27 -2.43 7.14 -6.74
C ALA A 27 -2.60 8.27 -7.77
N THR A 28 -2.38 7.96 -9.04
CA THR A 28 -2.75 8.85 -10.15
C THR A 28 -4.23 8.67 -10.49
N TYR A 29 -4.94 9.78 -10.72
CA TYR A 29 -6.26 9.77 -11.34
C TYR A 29 -6.11 9.63 -12.86
N GLN A 30 -6.76 8.61 -13.44
CA GLN A 30 -6.82 8.43 -14.88
C GLN A 30 -8.25 8.01 -15.25
N PRO A 31 -9.03 8.85 -15.96
CA PRO A 31 -10.35 8.46 -16.44
C PRO A 31 -10.25 7.64 -17.72
N PHE A 32 -11.24 6.78 -17.95
CA PHE A 32 -11.52 6.23 -19.27
C PHE A 32 -12.18 7.28 -20.17
N GLU A 33 -12.32 7.00 -21.46
CA GLU A 33 -13.04 7.88 -22.41
C GLU A 33 -14.50 8.14 -21.99
N SER A 34 -15.11 7.19 -21.27
CA SER A 34 -16.45 7.34 -20.70
C SER A 34 -16.53 8.35 -19.55
N GLY A 35 -15.39 8.87 -19.06
CA GLY A 35 -15.30 9.74 -17.88
C GLY A 35 -15.19 9.00 -16.54
N GLU A 36 -15.42 7.68 -16.53
CA GLU A 36 -15.30 6.86 -15.32
C GLU A 36 -13.83 6.70 -14.90
N PRO A 37 -13.50 6.79 -13.60
CA PRO A 37 -12.13 6.61 -13.15
C PRO A 37 -11.66 5.18 -13.37
N ARG A 38 -10.45 5.03 -13.93
CA ARG A 38 -9.77 3.75 -14.00
C ARG A 38 -9.51 3.24 -12.59
N ARG A 39 -9.87 1.97 -12.37
CA ARG A 39 -9.75 1.34 -11.07
C ARG A 39 -8.29 1.16 -10.68
N ALA A 40 -7.92 1.77 -9.55
CA ALA A 40 -6.59 1.69 -8.97
C ALA A 40 -6.63 1.04 -7.58
N PHE A 41 -5.53 0.35 -7.27
CA PHE A 41 -5.33 -0.35 -6.02
C PHE A 41 -3.98 0.03 -5.43
N GLY A 42 -3.96 0.14 -4.11
CA GLY A 42 -2.73 0.18 -3.35
C GLY A 42 -2.27 -1.22 -2.99
N ALA A 43 -0.96 -1.41 -2.94
CA ALA A 43 -0.34 -2.58 -2.37
C ALA A 43 0.73 -2.13 -1.37
N ALA A 44 0.73 -2.73 -0.18
CA ALA A 44 1.75 -2.46 0.81
C ALA A 44 2.18 -3.74 1.52
N ARG A 45 3.45 -3.81 1.90
CA ARG A 45 4.01 -4.93 2.68
C ARG A 45 5.02 -4.40 3.68
N ILE A 46 5.20 -5.13 4.78
CA ILE A 46 6.15 -4.78 5.83
C ILE A 46 7.13 -5.91 6.09
N ARG A 47 8.28 -5.58 6.65
CA ARG A 47 9.20 -6.52 7.30
C ARG A 47 9.77 -5.88 8.55
N LYS A 48 10.22 -6.69 9.50
CA LYS A 48 11.01 -6.16 10.61
C LYS A 48 12.34 -5.63 10.08
N LYS A 49 12.86 -4.56 10.69
CA LYS A 49 14.12 -3.94 10.25
C LYS A 49 15.34 -4.81 10.56
N ASP A 50 15.28 -5.56 11.66
CA ASP A 50 16.34 -6.45 12.14
C ASP A 50 16.44 -7.78 11.39
N GLY A 51 15.51 -8.05 10.46
CA GLY A 51 15.61 -9.20 9.56
C GLY A 51 14.25 -9.73 9.09
N GLY A 52 14.33 -10.79 8.27
CA GLY A 52 13.16 -11.48 7.74
C GLY A 52 12.71 -11.00 6.36
N GLY A 53 11.84 -11.82 5.76
CA GLY A 53 11.17 -11.49 4.50
C GLY A 53 10.04 -10.49 4.69
N TYR A 54 9.61 -9.88 3.59
CA TYR A 54 8.36 -9.11 3.61
C TYR A 54 7.16 -10.02 3.86
N SER A 55 6.18 -9.49 4.58
CA SER A 55 4.85 -10.07 4.69
C SER A 55 4.20 -10.23 3.31
N LEU A 56 3.13 -11.03 3.25
CA LEU A 56 2.20 -10.93 2.14
C LEU A 56 1.67 -9.48 2.05
N PRO A 57 1.51 -8.92 0.85
CA PRO A 57 1.03 -7.57 0.69
C PRO A 57 -0.46 -7.46 1.06
N HIS A 58 -0.80 -6.37 1.72
CA HIS A 58 -2.17 -5.91 1.89
C HIS A 58 -2.56 -5.12 0.65
N ILE A 59 -3.65 -5.52 0.00
CA ILE A 59 -4.20 -4.84 -1.17
C ILE A 59 -5.43 -4.04 -0.72
N PHE A 60 -5.53 -2.79 -1.16
CA PHE A 60 -6.61 -1.87 -0.77
C PHE A 60 -7.04 -1.00 -1.96
N LYS A 61 -8.29 -0.51 -1.94
CA LYS A 61 -8.79 0.37 -3.01
C LYS A 61 -8.20 1.77 -2.87
N MET A 62 -7.79 2.37 -3.99
CA MET A 62 -7.57 3.80 -4.09
C MET A 62 -8.88 4.43 -4.53
N ASN A 63 -9.45 5.32 -3.72
CA ASN A 63 -10.84 5.75 -3.91
C ASN A 63 -10.92 7.07 -4.69
N PRO A 64 -11.57 7.12 -5.87
CA PRO A 64 -11.77 8.35 -6.63
C PRO A 64 -12.50 9.46 -5.85
N ASN A 65 -13.42 9.10 -4.95
CA ASN A 65 -14.14 10.06 -4.10
C ASN A 65 -13.23 10.72 -3.04
N PHE A 66 -12.04 10.17 -2.82
CA PHE A 66 -11.04 10.68 -1.89
C PHE A 66 -9.73 11.02 -2.62
N ASP A 67 -9.84 11.63 -3.81
CA ASP A 67 -8.69 12.02 -4.65
C ASP A 67 -7.71 10.88 -4.92
N MET A 68 -8.23 9.68 -5.22
CA MET A 68 -7.41 8.47 -5.44
C MET A 68 -6.51 8.11 -4.26
N SER A 69 -6.89 8.48 -3.04
CA SER A 69 -6.17 8.11 -1.84
C SER A 69 -6.66 6.79 -1.24
N GLY A 70 -5.80 6.18 -0.43
CA GLY A 70 -6.09 4.96 0.31
C GLY A 70 -5.25 4.86 1.57
N VAL A 71 -5.74 4.06 2.52
CA VAL A 71 -5.07 3.77 3.79
C VAL A 71 -4.93 2.27 3.91
N VAL A 72 -3.73 1.81 4.24
CA VAL A 72 -3.47 0.45 4.70
C VAL A 72 -3.25 0.44 6.20
N ILE A 73 -3.76 -0.59 6.85
CA ILE A 73 -3.54 -0.86 8.27
C ILE A 73 -2.76 -2.17 8.38
N PHE A 74 -1.65 -2.14 9.12
CA PHE A 74 -0.97 -3.35 9.58
C PHE A 74 -1.23 -3.49 11.07
N THR A 75 -1.67 -4.66 11.50
CA THR A 75 -2.01 -4.99 12.89
C THR A 75 -1.16 -6.15 13.39
N ASN A 76 -1.28 -6.49 14.67
CA ASN A 76 -0.52 -7.58 15.31
C ASN A 76 1.00 -7.39 15.18
N LEU A 77 1.44 -6.14 15.21
CA LEU A 77 2.85 -5.77 15.24
C LEU A 77 3.41 -5.98 16.65
N GLU A 78 4.71 -6.20 16.72
CA GLU A 78 5.40 -6.28 18.00
C GLU A 78 5.60 -4.87 18.58
N PRO A 79 5.47 -4.69 19.90
CA PRO A 79 5.81 -3.44 20.57
C PRO A 79 7.30 -3.10 20.44
N ASP A 80 7.64 -1.83 20.59
CA ASP A 80 9.01 -1.32 20.59
C ASP A 80 9.86 -1.81 19.39
N ARG A 81 9.22 -1.99 18.24
CA ARG A 81 9.83 -2.63 17.06
C ARG A 81 9.84 -1.69 15.87
N LYS A 82 10.97 -1.70 15.17
CA LYS A 82 11.14 -0.96 13.92
C LYS A 82 10.84 -1.82 12.70
N TYR A 83 10.04 -1.30 11.78
CA TYR A 83 9.64 -1.96 10.54
C TYR A 83 10.08 -1.15 9.32
N THR A 84 10.43 -1.85 8.25
CA THR A 84 10.50 -1.28 6.90
C THR A 84 9.23 -1.62 6.16
N TYR A 85 8.63 -0.64 5.50
CA TYR A 85 7.47 -0.86 4.65
C TYR A 85 7.79 -0.50 3.20
N GLN A 86 7.13 -1.20 2.28
CA GLN A 86 6.97 -0.79 0.90
C GLN A 86 5.51 -0.53 0.62
N ILE A 87 5.23 0.52 -0.15
CA ILE A 87 3.87 0.90 -0.54
C ILE A 87 3.89 1.55 -1.92
N GLY A 88 2.85 1.30 -2.68
CA GLY A 88 2.63 1.98 -3.94
C GLY A 88 1.27 1.61 -4.50
N TRP A 89 1.09 1.80 -5.80
CA TRP A 89 -0.20 1.61 -6.44
C TRP A 89 -0.10 1.07 -7.87
N PHE A 90 -1.18 0.48 -8.37
CA PHE A 90 -1.28 -0.04 -9.72
C PHE A 90 -2.74 0.02 -10.21
N PHE A 91 -2.93 0.00 -11.53
CA PHE A 91 -4.26 -0.17 -12.13
C PHE A 91 -4.59 -1.64 -12.35
N SER A 92 -5.87 -2.00 -12.24
CA SER A 92 -6.36 -3.34 -12.56
C SER A 92 -7.85 -3.30 -12.87
N ASP A 93 -8.28 -4.05 -13.88
CA ASP A 93 -9.69 -4.17 -14.25
C ASP A 93 -10.46 -5.16 -13.35
N LYS A 94 -9.73 -5.92 -12.52
CA LYS A 94 -10.27 -6.85 -11.53
C LYS A 94 -10.91 -6.13 -10.34
N GLU A 95 -11.87 -6.76 -9.68
CA GLU A 95 -12.35 -6.35 -8.36
C GLU A 95 -11.33 -6.65 -7.26
N LEU A 96 -11.47 -5.98 -6.11
CA LEU A 96 -10.54 -6.16 -4.99
C LEU A 96 -10.41 -7.62 -4.55
N TYR A 97 -11.53 -8.35 -4.46
CA TYR A 97 -11.55 -9.74 -4.00
C TYR A 97 -10.93 -10.73 -5.00
N GLU A 98 -10.71 -10.31 -6.25
CA GLU A 98 -10.07 -11.12 -7.29
C GLU A 98 -8.54 -10.94 -7.33
N ILE A 99 -8.01 -9.92 -6.64
CA ILE A 99 -6.58 -9.67 -6.52
C ILE A 99 -6.06 -10.42 -5.31
N ARG A 100 -5.13 -11.34 -5.53
CA ARG A 100 -4.58 -12.17 -4.46
C ARG A 100 -3.27 -11.57 -3.97
N SER A 101 -3.04 -11.59 -2.66
CA SER A 101 -1.74 -11.21 -2.10
C SER A 101 -0.58 -12.11 -2.59
N SER A 102 -0.89 -13.31 -3.10
CA SER A 102 0.08 -14.22 -3.72
C SER A 102 0.36 -13.91 -5.19
N ASP A 103 -0.32 -12.91 -5.79
CA ASP A 103 -0.04 -12.50 -7.16
C ASP A 103 1.40 -11.96 -7.27
N LYS A 104 1.98 -12.02 -8.47
CA LYS A 104 3.33 -11.50 -8.72
C LYS A 104 3.28 -9.97 -8.85
N PHE A 105 3.93 -9.29 -7.90
CA PHE A 105 4.11 -7.84 -7.88
C PHE A 105 5.59 -7.48 -8.06
N ASP A 106 5.85 -6.50 -8.91
CA ASP A 106 7.17 -5.87 -9.03
C ASP A 106 7.20 -4.61 -8.14
N TRP A 107 8.09 -4.62 -7.15
CA TRP A 107 8.20 -3.58 -6.12
C TRP A 107 9.33 -2.58 -6.40
N TYR A 108 10.00 -2.67 -7.55
CA TYR A 108 11.20 -1.86 -7.83
C TYR A 108 10.95 -0.35 -7.70
N ASN A 109 9.77 0.12 -8.12
CA ASN A 109 9.40 1.54 -8.08
C ASN A 109 8.55 1.94 -6.87
N ALA A 110 8.23 1.00 -5.96
CA ALA A 110 7.41 1.30 -4.79
C ALA A 110 8.15 2.23 -3.84
N ASP A 111 7.40 3.10 -3.14
CA ASP A 111 7.96 3.87 -2.03
C ASP A 111 8.41 2.93 -0.92
N GLN A 112 9.51 3.28 -0.26
CA GLN A 112 10.03 2.54 0.89
C GLN A 112 10.41 3.51 2.00
N SER A 113 9.97 3.22 3.23
CA SER A 113 10.37 3.97 4.42
C SER A 113 10.21 3.10 5.67
N GLU A 114 10.33 3.70 6.85
CA GLU A 114 10.36 3.03 8.13
C GLU A 114 9.36 3.64 9.11
N PHE A 115 8.88 2.85 10.07
CA PHE A 115 8.15 3.31 11.24
C PHE A 115 8.55 2.48 12.46
N SER A 116 8.27 3.00 13.65
CA SER A 116 8.42 2.27 14.93
C SER A 116 7.06 2.13 15.59
N THR A 117 6.80 0.97 16.17
CA THR A 117 5.74 0.80 17.17
C THR A 117 6.21 1.34 18.53
N ALA A 118 5.25 1.69 19.36
CA ALA A 118 5.46 2.16 20.73
C ALA A 118 5.48 1.02 21.76
#